data_AF-A0A2E3QQ14-F1
#
_entry.id   AF-A0A2E3QQ14-F1
#
_cell.length_a   1.000
_cell.length_b   1.000
_cell.length_c   1.000
_cell.angle_alpha   90.00
_cell.angle_beta   90.00
_cell.angle_gamma   90.00
#
_symmetry.space_group_name_H-M   'P 1'
#
loop_
_entity.id
_entity.type
_entity.pdbx_description
1 polymer ?
#
loop_
_entity_poly.entity_id
_entity_poly.type
_entity_poly.pdbx_seq_one_letter_code
_entity_poly.pdbx_strand_id
1 'polypeptide(L)' 'MSRYFKSVNKGSVQLDVFYGWDIDVKEWFIDIKMTGFSGGNLVQWFNSEKNYQDTLKNILV' A
#
# COMPACT_ATOMS: atom_id res chain seq x y z
N MET A 1 -4.21 -15.15 -4.44
CA MET A 1 -3.77 -13.74 -4.47
C MET A 1 -4.19 -13.10 -3.16
N SER A 2 -3.28 -12.84 -2.23
CA SER A 2 -3.60 -12.24 -0.94
C SER A 2 -3.48 -10.72 -1.05
N ARG A 3 -4.48 -10.09 -1.69
CA ARG A 3 -4.62 -8.64 -1.71
C ARG A 3 -5.43 -8.22 -0.49
N TYR A 4 -4.84 -7.38 0.34
CA TYR A 4 -5.45 -6.81 1.53
C TYR A 4 -5.76 -5.34 1.27
N PHE A 5 -6.74 -4.84 2.02
CA PHE A 5 -7.17 -3.46 1.95
C PHE A 5 -7.30 -2.91 3.37
N LYS A 6 -6.79 -1.70 3.58
CA LYS A 6 -6.98 -0.94 4.81
C LYS A 6 -7.09 0.55 4.50
N SER A 7 -8.14 1.18 4.99
CA SER A 7 -8.29 2.64 4.96
C SER A 7 -7.68 3.23 6.23
N VAL A 8 -6.77 4.19 6.08
CA VAL A 8 -6.08 4.89 7.16
C VAL A 8 -6.40 6.37 7.05
N ASN A 9 -6.94 6.94 8.13
CA ASN A 9 -7.15 8.38 8.20
C ASN A 9 -5.92 9.03 8.85
N LYS A 10 -5.19 9.86 8.07
CA LYS A 10 -4.07 10.67 8.58
C LYS A 10 -4.46 12.15 8.55
N GLY A 11 -5.19 12.58 9.57
CA GLY A 11 -5.62 13.95 9.77
C GLY A 11 -6.75 14.35 8.81
N SER A 12 -6.44 15.15 7.79
CA SER A 12 -7.41 15.62 6.79
C SER A 12 -7.41 14.79 5.51
N VAL A 13 -6.59 13.74 5.44
CA VAL A 13 -6.44 12.89 4.24
C VAL A 13 -6.79 11.45 4.57
N GLN A 14 -7.68 10.87 3.76
CA GLN A 14 -8.00 9.45 3.81
C GLN A 14 -7.11 8.70 2.80
N LEU A 15 -6.34 7.74 3.31
CA LEU A 15 -5.46 6.89 2.53
C LEU A 15 -6.06 5.50 2.42
N ASP A 16 -6.40 5.10 1.21
CA ASP A 16 -6.84 3.76 0.88
C ASP A 16 -5.63 2.94 0.46
N VAL A 17 -5.20 2.04 1.34
CA VAL A 17 -3.97 1.26 1.18
C VAL A 17 -4.34 -0.17 0.76
N PHE A 18 -3.96 -0.54 -0.45
CA PHE A 18 -4.01 -1.91 -0.97
C PHE A 18 -2.61 -2.50 -0.89
N TYR A 19 -2.47 -3.70 -0.36
CA TYR A 19 -1.15 -4.31 -0.19
C TYR A 19 -1.24 -5.82 -0.26
N GLY A 20 -0.15 -6.48 -0.63
CA GLY A 20 -0.14 -7.93 -0.69
C GLY A 20 0.98 -8.51 -1.51
N TRP A 21 0.88 -9.82 -1.75
CA TRP A 21 1.77 -10.56 -2.64
C TRP A 21 1.08 -10.79 -3.99
N ASP A 22 1.74 -10.35 -5.06
CA ASP A 22 1.32 -10.66 -6.41
C ASP A 22 1.98 -11.95 -6.90
N ILE A 23 1.17 -12.93 -7.29
CA ILE A 23 1.65 -14.28 -7.64
C ILE A 23 2.25 -14.31 -9.05
N ASP A 24 1.77 -13.43 -9.94
CA ASP A 24 2.17 -13.39 -11.34
C ASP A 24 3.55 -12.76 -11.50
N VAL A 25 3.79 -11.64 -10.81
CA VAL A 25 5.12 -10.97 -10.82
C VAL A 25 6.06 -11.45 -9.71
N LYS A 26 5.55 -12.23 -8.74
CA LYS A 26 6.30 -12.70 -7.56
C LYS A 26 6.96 -11.54 -6.79
N GLU A 27 6.20 -10.47 -6.58
CA GLU A 27 6.64 -9.29 -5.83
C GLU A 27 5.58 -8.88 -4.82
N TRP A 28 6.03 -8.29 -3.71
CA TRP A 28 5.15 -7.62 -2.77
C TRP A 28 4.81 -6.25 -3.31
N PHE A 29 3.59 -5.78 -3.07
CA PHE A 29 3.16 -4.46 -3.52
C PHE A 29 2.43 -3.71 -2.43
N ILE A 30 2.52 -2.38 -2.51
CA ILE A 30 1.69 -1.43 -1.77
C ILE A 30 1.21 -0.38 -2.76
N ASP A 31 -0.10 -0.25 -2.88
CA ASP A 31 -0.81 0.77 -3.66
C ASP A 31 -1.57 1.67 -2.68
N ILE A 32 -1.31 2.96 -2.73
CA ILE A 32 -1.94 3.96 -1.87
C ILE A 32 -2.72 4.92 -2.74
N LYS A 33 -4.01 5.00 -2.48
CA LYS A 33 -4.91 5.96 -3.10
C LYS A 33 -5.33 7.01 -2.08
N MET A 34 -5.09 8.28 -2.41
CA MET A 34 -5.57 9.40 -1.61
C MET A 34 -7.02 9.71 -1.99
N THR A 35 -7.95 9.49 -1.07
CA THR A 35 -9.36 9.81 -1.29
C THR A 35 -9.58 11.31 -1.08
N GLY A 36 -10.17 11.96 -2.08
CA GLY A 36 -10.42 13.42 -2.10
C GLY A 36 -9.42 14.26 -2.89
N PHE A 37 -8.34 13.66 -3.40
CA PHE A 37 -7.38 14.33 -4.30
C PHE A 37 -7.46 13.73 -5.72
N SER A 38 -7.55 14.59 -6.75
CA SER A 38 -7.59 14.15 -8.16
C SER A 38 -6.23 13.70 -8.72
N GLY A 39 -5.17 13.68 -7.92
CA GLY A 39 -3.83 13.37 -8.38
C GLY A 39 -3.01 12.63 -7.34
N GLY A 40 -2.77 11.34 -7.59
CA GLY A 40 -1.75 10.56 -6.89
C GLY A 40 -2.26 9.22 -6.39
N ASN A 41 -2.12 8.20 -7.23
CA ASN A 41 -1.97 6.83 -6.74
C ASN A 41 -0.47 6.57 -6.64
N LEU A 42 0.00 6.14 -5.47
CA LEU A 42 1.39 5.71 -5.28
C LEU A 42 1.43 4.19 -5.27
N VAL A 43 2.11 3.59 -6.24
CA VAL A 43 2.32 2.15 -6.32
C VAL A 43 3.79 1.86 -6.15
N GLN A 44 4.11 0.98 -5.20
CA GLN A 44 5.46 0.54 -4.95
C GLN A 44 5.54 -0.97 -4.89
N TRP A 45 6.50 -1.52 -5.63
CA TRP A 45 6.82 -2.94 -5.69
C TRP A 45 8.07 -3.23 -4.86
N PHE A 46 8.10 -4.39 -4.22
CA PHE A 46 9.18 -4.83 -3.33
C PHE A 46 9.54 -6.28 -3.62
N ASN A 47 10.81 -6.49 -3.94
CA ASN A 47 11.40 -7.83 -4.08
C ASN A 47 11.78 -8.48 -2.75
N SER A 48 11.75 -7.72 -1.65
CA SER A 48 12.11 -8.20 -0.30
C SER A 48 10.95 -8.02 0.66
N GLU A 49 10.51 -9.12 1.27
CA GLU A 49 9.43 -9.13 2.27
C GLU A 49 9.73 -8.21 3.45
N LYS A 50 10.99 -8.17 3.91
CA LYS A 50 11.41 -7.31 5.02
C LYS A 50 11.13 -5.82 4.75
N ASN A 51 11.61 -5.30 3.62
CA ASN A 51 11.39 -3.90 3.23
C ASN A 51 9.91 -3.58 3.02
N TYR A 52 9.16 -4.54 2.48
CA TYR A 52 7.71 -4.44 2.34
C TYR A 52 7.03 -4.31 3.71
N GLN A 53 7.35 -5.17 4.68
CA GLN A 53 6.77 -5.12 6.02
C GLN A 53 7.15 -3.83 6.76
N ASP A 54 8.41 -3.39 6.68
CA ASP A 54 8.87 -2.13 7.28
C ASP A 54 8.12 -0.92 6.69
N THR A 55 7.96 -0.88 5.36
CA THR A 55 7.23 0.21 4.69
C THR A 55 5.74 0.18 5.01
N LEU A 56 5.12 -1.00 4.98
CA LEU A 56 3.72 -1.20 5.31
C LEU A 56 3.42 -0.74 6.75
N LYS A 57 4.30 -1.06 7.70
CA LYS A 57 4.15 -0.63 9.10
C LYS A 57 4.17 0.90 9.21
N ASN A 58 5.08 1.59 8.52
CA ASN A 58 5.13 3.06 8.53
C ASN A 58 3.87 3.73 7.96
N ILE A 59 3.20 3.07 7.01
CA ILE A 59 1.96 3.57 6.40
C ILE A 59 0.76 3.31 7.31
N LEU A 60 0.68 2.11 7.90
CA LEU A 60 -0.48 1.65 8.67
C LEU A 60 -0.49 2.06 10.15
N VAL A 61 0.64 2.56 10.67
CA VAL A 61 0.79 3.12 12.05
C VAL A 61 0.35 4.57 12.10
#